data_AF-A0A928SB82-F1
#
_entry.id   AF-A0A928SB82-F1
#
_cell.length_a   1.000
_cell.length_b   1.000
_cell.length_c   1.000
_cell.angle_alpha   90.00
_cell.angle_beta   90.00
_cell.angle_gamma   90.00
#
_symmetry.space_group_name_H-M   'P 1'
#
loop_
_entity.id
_entity.type
_entity.pdbx_description
1 polymer ?
#
loop_
_entity_poly.entity_id
_entity_poly.type
_entity_poly.pdbx_seq_one_letter_code
_entity_poly.pdbx_strand_id
1 'polypeptide(L)'
;MSLNQAQRTAVSTTLLHLERALDEIERLLDGPSSGVTYTTEVNLAPTTAQQIRRVCGDIRSEIAAMAERFELPPHRWYGRQVIVGEMTSTWTNLEEIRPERLRRFGAVDPTLTETLAPGLERLIQLVWAVQNLASRGE
;
A
#
# COMPACT_ATOMS: atom_id res chain seq x y z
N MET A 1 12.31 -3.97 -32.56
CA MET A 1 12.34 -5.34 -32.02
C MET A 1 11.19 -5.46 -31.05
N SER A 2 10.32 -6.46 -31.23
CA SER A 2 9.12 -6.64 -30.40
C SER A 2 9.45 -7.49 -29.16
N LEU A 3 8.85 -7.17 -28.02
CA LEU A 3 8.94 -7.97 -26.80
C LEU A 3 8.08 -9.24 -26.96
N ASN A 4 8.58 -10.38 -26.47
CA ASN A 4 7.73 -11.57 -26.31
C ASN A 4 6.75 -11.38 -25.14
N GLN A 5 5.78 -12.29 -24.98
CA GLN A 5 4.74 -12.15 -23.96
C GLN A 5 5.30 -12.08 -22.53
N ALA A 6 6.27 -12.93 -22.18
CA ALA A 6 6.87 -12.93 -20.85
C ALA A 6 7.63 -11.63 -20.57
N GLN A 7 8.38 -11.13 -21.57
CA GLN A 7 9.06 -9.84 -21.50
C GLN A 7 8.07 -8.69 -21.38
N ARG A 8 6.97 -8.71 -22.14
CA ARG A 8 5.92 -7.70 -22.09
C ARG A 8 5.27 -7.64 -20.71
N THR A 9 4.92 -8.80 -20.14
CA THR A 9 4.40 -8.88 -18.76
C THR A 9 5.40 -8.37 -17.72
N ALA A 10 6.67 -8.75 -17.84
CA ALA A 10 7.71 -8.26 -16.92
C ALA A 10 7.84 -6.73 -16.98
N VAL A 11 7.95 -6.17 -18.19
CA VAL A 11 8.05 -4.72 -18.39
C VAL A 11 6.80 -4.01 -17.85
N SER A 12 5.59 -4.44 -18.22
CA SER A 12 4.35 -3.83 -17.74
C SER A 12 4.27 -3.83 -16.20
N THR A 13 4.63 -4.94 -15.56
CA THR A 13 4.61 -5.05 -14.09
C THR A 13 5.63 -4.10 -13.45
N THR A 14 6.84 -4.00 -14.01
CA THR A 14 7.87 -3.09 -13.50
C THR A 14 7.48 -1.63 -13.65
N LEU A 15 6.96 -1.21 -14.80
CA LEU A 15 6.52 0.16 -15.02
C LEU A 15 5.37 0.52 -14.07
N LEU A 16 4.43 -0.39 -13.86
CA LEU A 16 3.33 -0.22 -12.91
C LEU A 16 3.80 -0.04 -11.46
N HIS A 17 4.79 -0.81 -11.02
CA HIS A 17 5.38 -0.62 -9.69
C HIS A 17 6.08 0.74 -9.57
N LEU A 18 6.76 1.19 -10.63
CA LEU A 18 7.37 2.50 -10.66
C LEU A 18 6.31 3.61 -10.57
N GLU A 19 5.22 3.54 -11.33
CA GLU A 19 4.12 4.51 -11.25
C GLU A 19 3.55 4.63 -9.83
N ARG A 20 3.33 3.51 -9.15
CA ARG A 20 2.85 3.50 -7.75
C ARG A 20 3.84 4.10 -6.77
N ALA A 21 5.14 3.87 -7.00
CA ALA A 21 6.18 4.50 -6.18
C ALA A 21 6.18 6.02 -6.36
N LEU A 22 5.96 6.51 -7.59
CA LEU A 22 5.82 7.95 -7.85
C LEU A 22 4.57 8.52 -7.17
N ASP A 23 3.43 7.83 -7.21
CA ASP A 23 2.20 8.25 -6.51
C ASP A 23 2.44 8.41 -5.01
N GLU A 24 3.15 7.46 -4.39
CA GLU A 24 3.48 7.51 -2.97
C GLU A 24 4.46 8.65 -2.64
N ILE A 25 5.46 8.89 -3.49
CA ILE A 25 6.38 10.03 -3.34
C ILE A 25 5.59 11.34 -3.38
N GLU A 26 4.73 11.51 -4.38
CA GLU A 26 3.92 12.73 -4.53
C GLU A 26 2.99 12.93 -3.33
N ARG A 27 2.34 11.86 -2.86
CA ARG A 27 1.52 11.88 -1.63
C ARG A 27 2.30 12.33 -0.40
N LEU A 28 3.55 11.88 -0.25
CA LEU A 28 4.42 12.32 0.85
C LEU A 28 4.76 13.80 0.72
N LEU A 29 5.07 14.26 -0.49
CA LEU A 29 5.42 15.66 -0.74
C LEU A 29 4.24 16.64 -0.53
N ASP A 30 3.00 16.16 -0.60
CA ASP A 30 1.79 16.98 -0.40
C ASP A 30 1.56 17.37 1.06
N GLY A 31 2.23 16.71 1.99
CA GLY A 31 2.29 17.16 3.37
C GLY A 31 2.51 16.03 4.37
N PRO A 32 2.73 16.39 5.64
CA PRO A 32 2.84 15.41 6.70
C PRO A 32 1.54 14.60 6.81
N SER A 33 1.68 13.28 6.89
CA SER A 33 0.58 12.39 7.26
C SER A 33 0.81 11.86 8.67
N SER A 34 -0.20 11.97 9.53
CA SER A 34 -0.17 11.36 10.86
C SER A 34 -1.32 10.38 11.03
N GLY A 35 -1.02 9.27 11.70
CA GLY A 35 -1.99 8.34 12.26
C GLY A 35 -1.91 8.36 13.78
N VAL A 36 -2.75 7.55 14.43
CA VAL A 36 -2.72 7.41 15.90
C VAL A 36 -1.37 6.90 16.42
N THR A 37 -0.68 6.08 15.61
CA THR A 37 0.57 5.41 16.01
C THR A 37 1.80 5.90 15.26
N TYR A 38 1.67 6.90 14.37
CA TYR A 38 2.80 7.38 13.57
C TYR A 38 2.63 8.83 13.11
N THR A 39 3.74 9.50 12.86
CA THR A 39 3.79 10.77 12.13
C THR A 39 4.84 10.63 11.04
N THR A 40 4.51 11.09 9.84
CA THR A 40 5.45 11.19 8.73
C THR A 40 5.80 12.66 8.52
N GLU A 41 7.09 12.98 8.67
CA GLU A 41 7.62 14.30 8.40
C GLU A 41 8.45 14.27 7.12
N VAL A 42 8.15 15.19 6.19
CA VAL A 42 8.96 15.37 4.98
C VAL A 42 9.98 16.47 5.23
N ASN A 43 11.19 16.05 5.58
CA ASN A 43 12.31 16.94 5.87
C ASN A 43 13.05 17.35 4.57
N LEU A 44 12.31 17.97 3.65
CA LEU A 44 12.85 18.47 2.38
C LEU A 44 12.62 19.98 2.25
N ALA A 45 13.61 20.68 1.70
CA ALA A 45 13.42 22.08 1.32
C ALA A 45 12.35 22.19 0.23
N PRO A 46 11.53 23.27 0.21
CA PRO A 46 10.48 23.43 -0.80
C PRO A 46 11.00 23.37 -2.24
N THR A 47 12.20 23.88 -2.49
CA THR A 47 12.88 23.82 -3.79
C THR A 47 13.22 22.40 -4.20
N THR A 48 13.72 21.57 -3.27
CA THR A 48 14.00 20.15 -3.49
C THR A 48 12.71 19.37 -3.74
N ALA A 49 11.66 19.62 -2.96
CA ALA A 49 10.35 18.99 -3.18
C ALA A 49 9.78 19.31 -4.57
N GLN A 50 9.94 20.55 -5.04
CA GLN A 50 9.54 20.94 -6.39
C GLN A 50 10.39 20.27 -7.48
N GLN A 51 11.70 20.13 -7.27
CA GLN A 51 12.57 19.40 -8.18
C GLN A 51 12.18 17.92 -8.28
N ILE A 52 11.87 17.28 -7.16
CA ILE A 52 11.42 15.87 -7.15
C ILE A 52 10.11 15.73 -7.93
N ARG A 53 9.12 16.61 -7.72
CA ARG A 53 7.86 16.59 -8.49
C ARG A 53 8.11 16.72 -9.99
N ARG A 54 9.02 17.60 -10.40
CA ARG A 54 9.41 17.73 -11.82
C ARG A 54 9.98 16.42 -12.36
N VAL A 55 10.92 15.81 -11.64
CA VAL A 55 11.52 14.53 -12.05
C VAL A 55 10.48 13.41 -12.09
N CYS A 56 9.51 13.38 -11.17
CA CYS A 56 8.39 12.42 -11.22
C CYS A 56 7.59 12.59 -12.53
N GLY A 57 7.29 13.84 -12.92
CA GLY A 57 6.63 14.14 -14.19
C GLY A 57 7.44 13.71 -15.43
N ASP A 58 8.76 13.90 -15.41
CA ASP A 58 9.64 13.44 -16.48
C ASP A 58 9.62 11.90 -16.58
N ILE A 59 9.69 11.19 -15.44
CA ILE A 59 9.62 9.72 -15.39
C ILE A 59 8.27 9.22 -15.95
N ARG A 60 7.15 9.84 -15.58
CA ARG A 60 5.81 9.46 -16.11
C ARG A 60 5.73 9.63 -17.62
N SER A 61 6.35 10.68 -18.15
CA SER A 61 6.42 10.92 -19.60
C SER A 61 7.19 9.81 -20.32
N GLU A 62 8.31 9.36 -19.74
CA GLU A 62 9.08 8.22 -20.27
C GLU A 62 8.31 6.90 -20.17
N ILE A 63 7.59 6.67 -19.07
CA ILE A 63 6.72 5.49 -18.90
C ILE A 63 5.65 5.46 -20.00
N ALA A 64 4.99 6.59 -20.27
CA ALA A 64 3.98 6.71 -21.32
C ALA A 64 4.57 6.41 -22.71
N ALA A 65 5.74 6.97 -23.03
CA ALA A 65 6.43 6.71 -24.29
C ALA A 65 6.84 5.23 -24.43
N MET A 66 7.29 4.58 -23.35
CA MET A 66 7.58 3.14 -23.35
C MET A 66 6.32 2.30 -23.52
N ALA A 67 5.23 2.64 -22.83
CA ALA A 67 3.97 1.93 -22.93
C ALA A 67 3.40 1.99 -24.36
N GLU A 68 3.45 3.16 -25.00
CA GLU A 68 3.07 3.32 -26.40
C GLU A 68 3.99 2.52 -27.34
N ARG A 69 5.31 2.68 -27.20
CA ARG A 69 6.30 2.02 -28.06
C ARG A 69 6.22 0.49 -28.04
N PHE A 70 5.86 -0.11 -26.91
CA PHE A 70 5.78 -1.56 -26.73
C PHE A 70 4.35 -2.12 -26.73
N GLU A 71 3.35 -1.26 -26.98
CA GLU A 71 1.93 -1.59 -26.96
C GLU A 71 1.54 -2.30 -25.65
N LEU A 72 1.96 -1.72 -24.53
CA LEU A 72 1.69 -2.28 -23.21
C LEU A 72 0.23 -1.96 -22.82
N PRO A 73 -0.59 -2.96 -22.49
CA PRO A 73 -1.95 -2.69 -22.08
C PRO A 73 -1.98 -2.00 -20.71
N PRO A 74 -2.91 -1.05 -20.47
CA PRO A 74 -3.09 -0.47 -19.15
C PRO A 74 -3.54 -1.55 -18.17
N HIS A 75 -2.93 -1.57 -16.99
CA HIS A 75 -3.36 -2.45 -15.91
C HIS A 75 -4.64 -1.90 -15.27
N ARG A 76 -5.74 -2.64 -15.40
CA ARG A 76 -6.99 -2.31 -14.71
C ARG A 76 -7.08 -3.07 -13.41
N TRP A 77 -7.08 -2.33 -12.30
CA TRP A 77 -7.48 -2.88 -11.01
C TRP A 77 -8.89 -2.46 -10.65
N TYR A 78 -9.60 -3.36 -10.00
CA TYR A 78 -10.84 -3.01 -9.35
C TYR A 78 -10.50 -2.56 -7.93
N GLY A 79 -10.81 -1.31 -7.58
CA GLY A 79 -10.54 -0.76 -6.24
C GLY A 79 -11.04 -1.67 -5.12
N ARG A 80 -12.17 -2.38 -5.34
CA ARG A 80 -12.68 -3.43 -4.45
C ARG A 80 -11.64 -4.50 -4.11
N GLN A 81 -10.88 -4.99 -5.09
CA GLN A 81 -9.88 -6.04 -4.89
C GLN A 81 -8.68 -5.52 -4.10
N VAL A 82 -8.29 -4.27 -4.35
CA VAL A 82 -7.24 -3.60 -3.57
C VAL A 82 -7.68 -3.49 -2.11
N ILE A 83 -8.87 -2.94 -1.86
CA ILE A 83 -9.40 -2.79 -0.49
C ILE A 83 -9.51 -4.15 0.21
N VAL A 84 -10.05 -5.17 -0.46
CA VAL A 84 -10.16 -6.52 0.11
C VAL A 84 -8.79 -7.11 0.41
N GLY A 85 -7.81 -6.95 -0.49
CA GLY A 85 -6.44 -7.41 -0.28
C GLY A 85 -5.77 -6.74 0.92
N GLU A 86 -5.85 -5.41 1.02
CA GLU A 86 -5.29 -4.64 2.14
C GLU A 86 -5.92 -5.02 3.48
N MET A 87 -7.26 -5.17 3.51
CA MET A 87 -7.97 -5.59 4.73
C MET A 87 -7.63 -7.03 5.12
N THR A 88 -7.44 -7.94 4.16
CA THR A 88 -7.03 -9.33 4.43
C THR A 88 -5.62 -9.37 5.03
N SER A 89 -4.69 -8.59 4.47
CA SER A 89 -3.31 -8.47 4.97
C SER A 89 -3.30 -7.90 6.40
N THR A 90 -4.06 -6.83 6.64
CA THR A 90 -4.15 -6.18 7.95
C THR A 90 -4.81 -7.10 8.98
N TRP A 91 -5.88 -7.80 8.62
CA TRP A 91 -6.50 -8.80 9.48
C TRP A 91 -5.50 -9.88 9.90
N THR A 92 -4.72 -10.41 8.96
CA THR A 92 -3.66 -11.39 9.25
C THR A 92 -2.68 -10.83 10.27
N ASN A 93 -2.23 -9.59 10.10
CA ASN A 93 -1.31 -8.96 11.06
C ASN A 93 -1.93 -8.76 12.46
N LEU A 94 -3.23 -8.45 12.53
CA LEU A 94 -3.95 -8.34 13.81
C LEU A 94 -4.05 -9.70 14.52
N GLU A 95 -4.32 -10.78 13.78
CA GLU A 95 -4.33 -12.15 14.32
C GLU A 95 -2.94 -12.54 14.88
N GLU A 96 -1.87 -12.11 14.22
CA GLU A 96 -0.49 -12.38 14.62
C GLU A 96 -0.06 -11.70 15.94
N ILE A 97 -0.80 -10.68 16.39
CA ILE A 97 -0.54 -9.97 17.66
C ILE A 97 -1.53 -10.36 18.78
N ARG A 98 -2.30 -11.44 18.61
CA ARG A 98 -3.12 -11.96 19.72
C ARG A 98 -2.26 -12.34 20.94
N PRO A 99 -2.72 -12.11 22.18
CA PRO A 99 -1.94 -12.35 23.40
C PRO A 99 -1.27 -13.73 23.46
N GLU A 100 -1.95 -14.78 23.02
CA GLU A 100 -1.45 -16.15 22.98
C GLU A 100 -0.30 -16.37 21.98
N ARG A 101 -0.26 -15.58 20.89
CA ARG A 101 0.78 -15.61 19.86
C ARG A 101 1.99 -14.76 20.22
N LEU A 102 1.81 -13.76 21.09
CA LEU A 102 2.91 -12.87 21.51
C LEU A 102 4.00 -13.58 22.32
N ARG A 103 3.73 -14.79 22.85
CA ARG A 103 4.74 -15.61 23.56
C ARG A 103 5.99 -15.90 22.73
N ARG A 104 5.88 -15.89 21.39
CA ARG A 104 7.05 -16.04 20.49
C ARG A 104 8.01 -14.85 20.55
N PHE A 105 7.58 -13.71 21.06
CA PHE A 105 8.37 -12.49 21.22
C PHE A 105 8.91 -12.31 22.65
N GLY A 106 8.66 -13.25 23.56
CA GLY A 106 9.15 -13.23 24.94
C GLY A 106 8.07 -13.56 25.97
N ALA A 107 8.41 -13.35 27.25
CA ALA A 107 7.46 -13.52 28.33
C ALA A 107 6.29 -12.52 28.17
N VAL A 108 5.06 -13.04 28.25
CA VAL A 108 3.82 -12.26 28.14
C VAL A 108 3.25 -12.02 29.52
N ASP A 109 2.91 -10.77 29.83
CA ASP A 109 2.20 -10.42 31.06
C ASP A 109 0.85 -11.16 31.11
N PRO A 110 0.52 -11.86 32.21
CA PRO A 110 -0.76 -12.56 32.36
C PRO A 110 -1.99 -11.68 32.12
N THR A 111 -1.91 -10.38 32.42
CA THR A 111 -3.00 -9.39 32.25
C THR A 111 -3.15 -8.90 30.82
N LEU A 112 -2.22 -9.24 29.91
CA LEU A 112 -2.26 -8.78 28.52
C LEU A 112 -3.50 -9.30 27.79
N THR A 113 -3.97 -10.49 28.15
CA THR A 113 -5.21 -11.04 27.57
C THR A 113 -6.40 -10.14 27.87
N GLU A 114 -6.52 -9.66 29.11
CA GLU A 114 -7.66 -8.84 29.55
C GLU A 114 -7.58 -7.41 29.01
N THR A 115 -6.37 -6.89 28.79
CA THR A 115 -6.14 -5.49 28.39
C THR A 115 -6.06 -5.30 26.87
N LEU A 116 -5.46 -6.23 26.12
CA LEU A 116 -5.27 -6.12 24.67
C LEU A 116 -6.39 -6.78 23.86
N ALA A 117 -6.87 -7.94 24.28
CA ALA A 117 -7.79 -8.74 23.46
C ALA A 117 -9.10 -8.00 23.11
N PRO A 118 -9.76 -7.25 24.02
CA PRO A 118 -10.99 -6.54 23.68
C PRO A 118 -10.80 -5.48 22.59
N GLY A 119 -9.68 -4.74 22.66
CA GLY A 119 -9.35 -3.73 21.66
C GLY A 119 -9.01 -4.37 20.30
N LEU A 120 -8.24 -5.45 20.32
CA LEU A 120 -7.87 -6.19 19.12
C LEU A 120 -9.08 -6.81 18.43
N GLU A 121 -10.00 -7.41 19.18
CA GLU A 121 -11.23 -8.00 18.66
C GLU A 121 -12.11 -6.94 18.00
N ARG A 122 -12.21 -5.74 18.60
CA ARG A 122 -12.92 -4.62 18.00
C ARG A 122 -12.28 -4.18 16.67
N LEU A 123 -10.95 -4.12 16.60
CA LEU A 123 -10.26 -3.77 15.35
C LEU A 123 -10.50 -4.83 14.26
N ILE A 124 -10.45 -6.11 14.61
CA ILE A 124 -10.72 -7.23 13.69
C ILE A 124 -12.14 -7.14 13.12
N GLN A 125 -13.14 -6.88 13.97
CA GLN A 125 -14.54 -6.69 13.54
C GLN A 125 -14.69 -5.52 12.56
N LEU A 126 -13.99 -4.40 12.80
CA LEU A 126 -14.02 -3.24 11.91
C LEU A 126 -13.33 -3.53 10.57
N VAL A 127 -12.20 -4.23 10.57
CA VAL A 127 -11.51 -4.66 9.34
C VAL A 127 -12.43 -5.56 8.49
N TRP A 128 -13.12 -6.52 9.12
CA TRP A 128 -14.11 -7.35 8.43
C TRP A 128 -15.30 -6.55 7.91
N ALA A 129 -15.77 -5.54 8.65
CA ALA A 129 -16.85 -4.68 8.17
C ALA A 129 -16.47 -3.97 6.87
N VAL A 130 -15.25 -3.40 6.78
CA VAL A 130 -14.73 -2.78 5.56
C VAL A 130 -14.62 -3.80 4.43
N GLN A 131 -14.04 -4.97 4.70
CA GLN A 131 -13.90 -6.03 3.70
C GLN A 131 -15.25 -6.50 3.16
N ASN A 132 -16.25 -6.68 4.02
CA ASN A 132 -17.60 -7.08 3.64
C ASN A 132 -18.30 -6.02 2.79
N LEU A 133 -18.16 -4.74 3.14
CA LEU A 133 -18.69 -3.64 2.34
C LEU A 133 -18.03 -3.60 0.95
N ALA A 134 -16.71 -3.76 0.87
CA ALA A 134 -15.99 -3.76 -0.40
C ALA A 134 -16.29 -5.00 -1.27
N SER A 135 -16.66 -6.13 -0.66
CA SER A 135 -16.95 -7.38 -1.37
C SER A 135 -18.38 -7.45 -1.92
N ARG A 136 -19.30 -6.64 -1.40
CA ARG A 136 -20.67 -6.50 -1.90
C ARG A 136 -20.65 -5.57 -3.11
N GLY A 137 -20.39 -6.12 -4.29
CA GLY A 137 -20.63 -5.40 -5.54
C GLY A 137 -22.14 -5.28 -5.79
N GLU A 138 -22.60 -4.09 -6.19
CA GLU A 138 -23.84 -3.95 -6.97
C GLU A 138 -23.66 -4.56 -8.37
#